data_AF-X1W203-F1
#
_entry.id   AF-X1W203-F1
#
_cell.length_a   1.000
_cell.length_b   1.000
_cell.length_c   1.000
_cell.angle_alpha   90.00
_cell.angle_beta   90.00
_cell.angle_gamma   90.00
#
_symmetry.space_group_name_H-M   'P 1'
#
loop_
_entity.id
_entity.type
_entity.pdbx_description
1 polymer ?
#
loop_
_entity_poly.entity_id
_entity_poly.type
_entity_poly.pdbx_seq_one_letter_code
_entity_poly.pdbx_strand_id
1 'polypeptide(L)'
;GNTIVDASNIGCGRDPTALVRIAQATGLNIIMGSGYYLEVTHPPELDNKTEMGIADEIVRDVTEGVGDSKIHAGIIGEIGCSWPWAERERKVMGAAASAQRRTG
;
A
#
# COMPACT_ATOMS: atom_id res chain seq x y z
N GLY A 1 -19.77 8.56 -11.73
CA GLY A 1 -19.19 8.02 -10.49
C GLY A 1 -18.35 9.09 -9.86
N ASN A 2 -18.31 9.17 -8.53
CA ASN A 2 -17.68 10.30 -7.81
C ASN A 2 -16.47 9.85 -6.97
N THR A 3 -16.05 8.60 -7.12
CA THR A 3 -14.99 7.99 -6.32
C THR A 3 -13.98 7.30 -7.24
N ILE A 4 -12.71 7.52 -6.98
CA ILE A 4 -11.58 6.85 -7.61
C ILE A 4 -10.80 6.11 -6.53
N VAL A 5 -10.38 4.88 -6.85
CA VAL A 5 -9.41 4.14 -6.03
C VAL A 5 -8.07 4.25 -6.75
N ASP A 6 -7.11 4.89 -6.11
CA ASP A 6 -5.72 4.95 -6.57
C ASP A 6 -4.96 3.78 -5.95
N ALA A 7 -4.63 2.80 -6.79
CA ALA A 7 -3.95 1.57 -6.37
C ALA A 7 -2.42 1.71 -6.27
N SER A 8 -1.87 2.93 -6.41
CA SER A 8 -0.45 3.18 -6.28
C SER A 8 0.00 2.97 -4.83
N ASN A 9 1.09 2.22 -4.66
CA ASN A 9 1.68 1.89 -3.37
C ASN A 9 3.21 1.97 -3.42
N ILE A 10 3.93 1.29 -2.51
CA ILE A 10 5.39 1.29 -2.50
C ILE A 10 5.90 0.56 -3.74
N GLY A 11 6.68 1.28 -4.55
CA GLY A 11 7.14 0.83 -5.86
C GLY A 11 6.38 1.44 -7.06
N CYS A 12 5.23 2.08 -6.81
CA CYS A 12 4.36 2.68 -7.83
C CYS A 12 4.13 4.19 -7.66
N GLY A 13 4.99 4.90 -6.92
CA GLY A 13 4.94 6.36 -6.84
C GLY A 13 3.79 6.93 -6.01
N ARG A 14 3.29 6.19 -5.01
CA ARG A 14 2.25 6.68 -4.07
C ARG A 14 2.65 8.02 -3.45
N ASP A 15 1.79 9.03 -3.61
CA ASP A 15 1.95 10.36 -3.01
C ASP A 15 0.65 10.80 -2.31
N PRO A 16 0.54 10.61 -0.98
CA PRO A 16 -0.65 10.99 -0.22
C PRO A 16 -1.04 12.47 -0.36
N THR A 17 -0.05 13.37 -0.43
CA THR A 17 -0.30 14.82 -0.45
C THR A 17 -0.81 15.27 -1.83
N ALA A 18 -0.29 14.67 -2.90
CA ALA A 18 -0.81 14.89 -4.24
C ALA A 18 -2.26 14.40 -4.36
N LEU A 19 -2.60 13.23 -3.81
CA LEU A 19 -3.98 12.71 -3.84
C LEU A 19 -4.95 13.64 -3.11
N VAL A 20 -4.57 14.19 -1.95
CA VAL A 20 -5.39 15.20 -1.24
C VAL A 20 -5.61 16.44 -2.11
N ARG A 21 -4.55 16.97 -2.73
CA ARG A 21 -4.65 18.13 -3.62
C ARG A 21 -5.61 17.87 -4.80
N ILE A 22 -5.55 16.69 -5.42
CA ILE A 22 -6.43 16.31 -6.53
C ILE A 22 -7.88 16.17 -6.04
N ALA A 23 -8.12 15.50 -4.91
CA ALA A 23 -9.45 15.36 -4.32
C ALA A 23 -10.09 16.72 -4.05
N GLN A 24 -9.33 17.66 -3.45
CA GLN A 24 -9.79 19.02 -3.17
C GLN A 24 -10.09 19.82 -4.44
N ALA A 25 -9.22 19.73 -5.45
CA ALA A 25 -9.38 20.49 -6.71
C ALA A 25 -10.55 19.99 -7.56
N THR A 26 -10.87 18.69 -7.49
CA THR A 26 -11.87 18.04 -8.36
C THR A 26 -13.21 17.78 -7.67
N GLY A 27 -13.25 17.75 -6.34
CA GLY A 27 -14.41 17.32 -5.57
C GLY A 27 -14.66 15.79 -5.61
N LEU A 28 -13.71 15.00 -6.13
CA LEU A 28 -13.79 13.54 -6.14
C LEU A 28 -13.37 12.95 -4.79
N ASN A 29 -13.98 11.82 -4.42
CA ASN A 29 -13.46 10.97 -3.36
C ASN A 29 -12.29 10.16 -3.92
N ILE A 30 -11.12 10.20 -3.27
CA ILE A 30 -9.95 9.41 -3.69
C ILE A 30 -9.56 8.49 -2.55
N ILE A 31 -9.55 7.18 -2.81
CA ILE A 31 -9.17 6.14 -1.86
C ILE A 31 -7.76 5.65 -2.24
N MET A 32 -6.82 5.75 -1.31
CA MET A 32 -5.41 5.44 -1.54
C MET A 32 -5.06 3.98 -1.19
N GLY A 33 -4.17 3.38 -1.98
CA GLY A 33 -3.61 2.05 -1.77
C GLY A 33 -2.47 1.94 -0.75
N SER A 34 -2.16 0.70 -0.39
CA SER A 34 -1.09 0.31 0.54
C SER A 34 -0.42 -0.99 0.11
N GLY A 35 0.71 -1.32 0.73
CA GLY A 35 1.52 -2.49 0.42
C GLY A 35 2.63 -2.20 -0.59
N TYR A 36 3.07 -3.27 -1.26
CA TYR A 36 4.22 -3.26 -2.17
C TYR A 36 3.82 -3.89 -3.50
N TYR A 37 4.30 -3.29 -4.60
CA TYR A 37 4.03 -3.78 -5.95
C TYR A 37 4.93 -4.96 -6.34
N LEU A 38 5.39 -5.04 -7.59
CA LEU A 38 6.21 -6.13 -8.11
C LEU A 38 7.63 -6.10 -7.52
N GLU A 39 8.27 -7.27 -7.48
CA GLU A 39 9.61 -7.49 -6.91
C GLU A 39 10.65 -6.48 -7.41
N VAL A 40 10.62 -6.17 -8.71
CA VAL A 40 11.56 -5.25 -9.36
C VAL A 40 11.49 -3.80 -8.84
N THR A 41 10.40 -3.46 -8.13
CA THR A 41 10.18 -2.14 -7.53
C THR A 41 10.34 -2.15 -6.01
N HIS A 42 10.59 -3.32 -5.40
CA HIS A 42 10.76 -3.43 -3.97
C HIS A 42 12.04 -2.72 -3.53
N PRO A 43 11.99 -1.93 -2.45
CA PRO A 43 13.18 -1.29 -1.94
C PRO A 43 14.07 -2.32 -1.22
N PRO A 44 15.40 -2.14 -1.20
CA PRO A 44 16.34 -3.17 -0.75
C PRO A 44 16.15 -3.56 0.72
N GLU A 45 15.67 -2.66 1.57
CA GLU A 45 15.39 -2.94 2.98
C GLU A 45 14.30 -4.00 3.19
N LEU A 46 13.45 -4.27 2.19
CA LEU A 46 12.39 -5.28 2.29
C LEU A 46 12.95 -6.69 2.54
N ASP A 47 14.20 -6.96 2.14
CA ASP A 47 14.87 -8.24 2.41
C ASP A 47 15.03 -8.52 3.89
N ASN A 48 15.36 -7.47 4.65
CA ASN A 48 15.61 -7.56 6.08
C ASN A 48 14.32 -7.52 6.90
N LYS A 49 13.17 -7.27 6.26
CA LYS A 49 11.86 -7.26 6.93
C LYS A 49 11.28 -8.66 7.00
N THR A 50 10.75 -9.00 8.17
CA THR A 50 9.90 -10.17 8.36
C THR A 50 8.53 -9.93 7.73
N GLU A 51 7.80 -11.00 7.42
CA GLU A 51 6.42 -10.90 6.94
C GLU A 51 5.53 -10.09 7.90
N MET A 52 5.67 -10.33 9.21
CA MET A 52 4.92 -9.56 10.23
C MET A 52 5.34 -8.09 10.29
N GLY A 53 6.62 -7.77 10.09
CA GLY A 53 7.08 -6.37 10.01
C GLY A 53 6.46 -5.62 8.82
N ILE A 54 6.32 -6.30 7.68
CA ILE A 54 5.62 -5.76 6.51
C ILE A 54 4.12 -5.60 6.81
N ALA A 55 3.51 -6.58 7.49
CA ALA A 55 2.10 -6.49 7.87
C ALA A 55 1.87 -5.30 8.80
N ASP A 56 2.75 -5.06 9.77
CA ASP A 56 2.67 -3.92 10.69
C ASP A 56 2.76 -2.57 9.96
N GLU A 57 3.56 -2.48 8.90
CA GLU A 57 3.61 -1.28 8.05
C GLU A 57 2.29 -1.03 7.32
N ILE A 58 1.72 -2.07 6.71
CA ILE A 58 0.44 -1.97 6.02
C ILE A 58 -0.67 -1.59 7.02
N VAL A 59 -0.65 -2.16 8.23
CA VAL A 59 -1.61 -1.79 9.28
C VAL A 59 -1.45 -0.32 9.67
N ARG A 60 -0.22 0.18 9.90
CA ARG A 60 0.00 1.59 10.22
C ARG A 60 -0.50 2.52 9.12
N ASP A 61 -0.27 2.19 7.85
CA ASP A 61 -0.78 2.96 6.72
C ASP A 61 -2.31 3.12 6.79
N VAL A 62 -3.03 2.09 7.26
CA VAL A 62 -4.50 2.09 7.40
C VAL A 62 -4.97 2.75 8.69
N THR A 63 -4.29 2.54 9.82
CA THR A 63 -4.79 2.94 11.15
C THR A 63 -4.20 4.23 11.70
N GLU A 64 -3.02 4.63 11.22
CA GLU A 64 -2.27 5.79 11.75
C GLU A 64 -1.93 6.84 10.69
N GLY A 65 -1.71 6.38 9.45
CA GLY A 65 -1.38 7.20 8.28
C GLY A 65 -0.05 6.82 7.64
N VAL A 66 0.13 7.21 6.38
CA VAL A 66 1.34 6.89 5.61
C VAL A 66 2.50 7.81 5.98
N GLY A 67 3.63 7.26 6.41
CA GLY A 67 4.83 8.02 6.77
C GLY A 67 4.55 9.02 7.89
N ASP A 68 5.01 10.27 7.73
CA ASP A 68 4.69 11.37 8.65
C ASP A 68 3.34 12.03 8.36
N SER A 69 2.63 11.58 7.32
CA SER A 69 1.29 12.08 7.02
C SER A 69 0.26 11.47 7.98
N LYS A 70 -0.87 12.17 8.15
CA LYS A 70 -2.08 11.63 8.81
C LYS A 70 -3.12 11.15 7.80
N ILE A 71 -2.67 10.82 6.59
CA ILE A 71 -3.52 10.38 5.49
C ILE A 71 -3.48 8.85 5.46
N HIS A 72 -4.64 8.25 5.73
CA HIS A 72 -4.79 6.80 5.77
C HIS A 72 -4.93 6.21 4.38
N ALA A 73 -4.37 5.01 4.19
CA ALA A 73 -4.76 4.14 3.10
C ALA A 73 -6.18 3.60 3.36
N GLY A 74 -6.96 3.45 2.31
CA GLY A 74 -8.32 2.90 2.39
C GLY A 74 -8.46 1.52 1.75
N ILE A 75 -7.42 1.02 1.06
CA ILE A 75 -7.33 -0.37 0.61
C ILE A 75 -5.92 -0.91 0.83
N ILE A 76 -5.81 -2.23 0.95
CA ILE A 76 -4.54 -2.96 0.87
C ILE A 76 -4.38 -3.47 -0.56
N GLY A 77 -3.47 -2.86 -1.32
CA GLY A 77 -3.26 -3.13 -2.73
C GLY A 77 -2.78 -1.89 -3.51
N GLU A 78 -2.32 -2.06 -4.75
CA GLU A 78 -2.23 -3.33 -5.49
C GLU A 78 -0.99 -4.17 -5.12
N ILE A 79 -1.21 -5.36 -4.55
CA ILE A 79 -0.10 -6.25 -4.16
C ILE A 79 0.45 -6.96 -5.40
N GLY A 80 1.75 -6.78 -5.66
CA GLY A 80 2.40 -7.38 -6.81
C GLY A 80 2.42 -8.90 -6.76
N CYS A 81 2.08 -9.53 -7.88
CA CYS A 81 2.15 -10.98 -8.08
C CYS A 81 2.59 -11.26 -9.52
N SER A 82 3.90 -11.36 -9.72
CA SER A 82 4.51 -11.64 -11.02
C SER A 82 4.40 -13.13 -11.39
N TRP A 83 4.70 -13.42 -12.65
CA TRP A 83 4.93 -14.79 -13.11
C TRP A 83 6.34 -14.92 -13.69
N PRO A 84 7.15 -15.88 -13.23
CA PRO A 84 6.92 -16.80 -12.09
C PRO A 84 6.83 -16.05 -10.75
N TRP A 85 6.02 -16.56 -9.81
CA TRP A 85 5.76 -15.86 -8.55
C TRP A 85 6.99 -15.83 -7.64
N ALA A 86 7.60 -14.65 -7.54
CA ALA A 86 8.80 -14.40 -6.76
C ALA A 86 8.59 -14.63 -5.24
N GLU A 87 9.65 -15.06 -4.55
CA GLU A 87 9.59 -15.31 -3.11
C GLU A 87 9.31 -14.03 -2.29
N ARG A 88 9.86 -12.88 -2.72
CA ARG A 88 9.59 -11.59 -2.08
C ARG A 88 8.12 -11.20 -2.17
N GLU A 89 7.52 -11.41 -3.34
CA GLU A 89 6.09 -11.14 -3.57
C GLU A 89 5.20 -12.09 -2.76
N ARG A 90 5.58 -13.36 -2.60
CA ARG A 90 4.87 -14.29 -1.70
C ARG A 90 4.90 -13.81 -0.25
N LYS A 91 6.05 -13.35 0.23
CA LYS A 91 6.21 -12.75 1.56
C LYS A 91 5.31 -11.52 1.74
N VAL A 92 5.30 -10.61 0.76
CA VAL A 92 4.41 -9.44 0.78
C VAL A 92 2.94 -9.85 0.75
N MET A 93 2.56 -10.85 -0.04
CA MET A 93 1.18 -11.35 -0.09
C MET A 93 0.71 -11.91 1.25
N GLY A 94 1.56 -12.70 1.93
CA GLY A 94 1.27 -13.19 3.29
C GLY A 94 1.09 -12.04 4.28
N ALA A 95 1.97 -11.04 4.21
CA ALA A 95 1.88 -9.84 5.04
C ALA A 95 0.59 -9.04 4.79
N ALA A 96 0.20 -8.85 3.52
CA ALA A 96 -1.03 -8.17 3.14
C ALA A 96 -2.28 -8.91 3.66
N ALA A 97 -2.31 -10.25 3.54
CA ALA A 97 -3.40 -11.06 4.10
C ALA A 97 -3.47 -10.97 5.63
N SER A 98 -2.32 -10.94 6.31
CA SER A 98 -2.24 -10.74 7.77
C SER A 98 -2.76 -9.35 8.17
N ALA A 99 -2.35 -8.30 7.45
CA ALA A 99 -2.82 -6.95 7.67
C ALA A 99 -4.34 -6.83 7.47
N GLN A 100 -4.89 -7.41 6.39
CA GLN A 100 -6.33 -7.42 6.13
C GLN A 100 -7.13 -8.05 7.28
N ARG A 101 -6.65 -9.15 7.87
CA ARG A 101 -7.31 -9.74 9.05
C ARG A 101 -7.34 -8.81 10.28
N ARG A 102 -6.41 -7.86 10.37
CA ARG A 102 -6.28 -6.92 11.49
C ARG A 102 -7.04 -5.62 11.26
N THR A 103 -7.26 -5.24 10.01
CA THR A 103 -7.85 -3.94 9.64
C THR A 103 -9.25 -4.03 9.03
N GLY A 104 -9.70 -5.23 8.66
CA GLY A 104 -10.84 -5.42 7.76
C GLY A 104 -10.40 -5.43 6.30
#